data_AF-A0A353PWU1-F1
#
_entry.id   AF-A0A353PWU1-F1
#
_cell.length_a   1.000
_cell.length_b   1.000
_cell.length_c   1.000
_cell.angle_alpha   90.00
_cell.angle_beta   90.00
_cell.angle_gamma   90.00
#
_symmetry.space_group_name_H-M   'P 1'
#
loop_
_entity.id
_entity.type
_entity.pdbx_description
1 polymer ?
#
loop_
_entity_poly.entity_id
_entity_poly.type
_entity_poly.pdbx_seq_one_letter_code
_entity_poly.pdbx_strand_id
1 'polypeptide(L)' 'MLKNKLRILYKKNPHLNIPEYQTQGAAGADISAFLEDAITILPGDFQAIPTGLF' A
#
# COMPACT_ATOMS: atom_id res chain seq x y z
N MET A 1 -8.05 12.57 -27.22
CA MET A 1 -7.90 11.45 -26.27
C MET A 1 -8.98 11.62 -25.20
N LEU A 2 -10.03 10.79 -25.21
CA LEU A 2 -11.09 10.89 -24.20
C LEU A 2 -10.48 10.61 -22.82
N LYS A 3 -10.36 11.66 -21.99
CA LYS A 3 -10.01 11.50 -20.57
C LYS A 3 -11.26 11.01 -19.85
N ASN A 4 -11.45 9.69 -19.81
CA ASN A 4 -12.46 9.11 -18.93
C ASN A 4 -12.08 9.45 -17.49
N LYS A 5 -12.96 10.19 -16.80
CA LYS A 5 -12.72 10.62 -15.43
C LYS A 5 -13.01 9.44 -14.50
N LEU A 6 -11.96 8.76 -14.05
CA LEU A 6 -12.05 7.71 -13.04
C LEU A 6 -11.88 8.32 -11.65
N ARG A 7 -12.80 8.02 -10.73
CA ARG A 7 -12.69 8.38 -9.31
C ARG A 7 -12.62 7.09 -8.49
N ILE A 8 -11.50 6.89 -7.81
CA ILE A 8 -11.33 5.78 -6.87
C ILE A 8 -11.56 6.32 -5.47
N LEU A 9 -12.39 5.64 -4.70
CA LEU A 9 -12.63 5.91 -3.28
C LEU A 9 -11.94 4.82 -2.47
N TYR A 10 -11.25 5.21 -1.41
CA TYR A 10 -10.58 4.29 -0.49
C TYR A 10 -10.66 4.84 0.93
N LYS A 11 -10.51 3.96 1.92
CA LYS A 11 -10.34 4.33 3.32
C LYS A 11 -8.91 3.96 3.75
N LYS A 12 -8.30 4.84 4.54
CA LYS A 12 -6.92 4.65 5.01
C LYS A 12 -6.74 5.16 6.44
N ASN A 13 -5.67 4.71 7.07
CA ASN A 13 -5.13 5.39 8.24
C ASN A 13 -4.63 6.80 7.83
N PRO A 14 -4.89 7.85 8.64
CA PRO A 14 -4.44 9.21 8.34
C PRO A 14 -2.94 9.33 8.05
N HIS A 15 -2.11 8.53 8.72
CA HIS A 15 -0.65 8.56 8.59
C HIS A 15 -0.11 7.62 7.50
N LEU A 16 -0.98 6.88 6.80
CA LEU A 16 -0.55 6.03 5.69
C LEU A 16 -0.08 6.88 4.49
N ASN A 17 1.07 6.53 3.95
CA ASN A 17 1.54 6.93 2.62
C ASN A 17 0.82 6.11 1.54
N ILE A 18 0.14 6.77 0.61
CA ILE A 18 -0.60 6.09 -0.45
C ILE A 18 0.37 5.44 -1.45
N PRO A 19 0.14 4.17 -1.85
CA PRO A 19 0.92 3.52 -2.90
C PRO A 19 0.89 4.30 -4.23
N GLU A 20 2.05 4.46 -4.83
CA GLU A 20 2.21 5.12 -6.13
C GLU A 20 3.02 4.27 -7.09
N TYR A 21 2.69 4.38 -8.38
CA TYR A 21 3.47 3.82 -9.46
C TYR A 21 4.74 4.65 -9.65
N GLN A 22 5.90 4.06 -9.37
CA GLN A 22 7.16 4.81 -9.29
C GLN A 22 7.70 5.28 -10.65
N THR A 23 7.30 4.63 -11.75
CA THR A 23 7.72 4.99 -13.10
C THR A 23 6.54 5.02 -14.07
N GLN A 24 6.69 5.79 -15.15
CA GLN A 24 5.74 5.73 -16.26
C GLN A 24 5.70 4.32 -16.85
N GLY A 25 4.51 3.74 -16.95
CA GLY A 25 4.31 2.38 -17.47
C GLY A 25 4.52 1.26 -16.45
N ALA A 26 4.74 1.59 -15.16
CA ALA A 26 4.76 0.57 -14.11
C ALA A 26 3.41 -0.18 -14.04
N ALA A 27 3.48 -1.50 -13.90
CA ALA A 27 2.31 -2.38 -13.87
C ALA A 27 1.74 -2.58 -12.45
N GLY A 28 2.51 -2.26 -11.40
CA GLY A 28 2.10 -2.36 -10.01
C GLY A 28 2.60 -1.18 -9.18
N ALA A 29 1.97 -0.99 -8.01
CA ALA A 29 2.38 -0.04 -6.99
C ALA A 29 2.71 -0.80 -5.70
N ASP A 30 3.76 -0.37 -5.01
CA ASP A 30 4.23 -1.04 -3.81
C ASP A 30 3.39 -0.63 -2.59
N ILE A 31 2.95 -1.62 -1.80
CA ILE A 31 2.32 -1.40 -0.51
C ILE A 31 3.36 -1.58 0.59
N SER A 32 3.46 -0.59 1.46
CA SER A 32 4.37 -0.63 2.61
C SER A 32 3.70 -1.24 3.84
N ALA A 33 4.50 -1.87 4.70
CA ALA A 33 4.06 -2.27 6.03
C ALA A 33 3.74 -1.03 6.87
N PHE A 34 2.54 -0.95 7.43
CA PHE A 34 2.10 0.15 8.29
C PHE A 34 2.38 -0.19 9.76
N LEU A 35 3.63 0.01 10.18
CA LEU A 35 4.14 -0.35 11.50
C LEU A 35 4.74 0.88 12.20
N GLU A 36 4.57 0.97 13.51
CA GLU A 36 5.24 1.99 14.34
C GLU A 36 6.67 1.54 14.69
N ASP A 37 6.83 0.25 15.02
CA ASP A 37 8.11 -0.38 15.35
C ASP A 37 8.42 -1.55 14.42
N ALA A 38 9.71 -1.89 14.32
CA ALA A 38 10.13 -3.07 13.57
C ALA A 38 9.61 -4.37 14.21
N ILE A 39 9.25 -5.33 13.36
CA ILE A 39 8.84 -6.67 13.78
C ILE A 39 9.88 -7.70 13.35
N THR A 40 10.06 -8.74 14.16
CA THR A 40 10.87 -9.92 13.80
C THR A 40 9.93 -11.07 13.45
N ILE A 41 10.12 -11.68 12.28
CA ILE A 41 9.41 -12.88 11.85
C ILE A 41 10.43 -14.02 11.81
N LEU A 42 10.25 -15.05 12.65
CA LEU A 42 11.20 -16.15 12.74
C LEU A 42 10.97 -17.17 11.61
N PRO A 43 11.95 -18.05 11.33
CA PRO A 43 11.78 -19.09 10.31
C PRO A 43 10.56 -19.97 10.59
N GLY A 44 9.65 -20.05 9.62
CA GLY A 44 8.43 -20.86 9.70
C GLY A 44 7.21 -20.09 10.23
N ASP A 45 7.40 -18.90 10.77
CA ASP A 45 6.29 -18.06 11.24
C ASP A 45 5.61 -17.33 10.08
N PHE A 46 4.30 -17.09 10.23
CA PHE A 46 3.51 -16.24 9.35
C PHE A 46 2.79 -15.18 10.17
N GLN A 47 2.88 -13.94 9.72
CA GLN A 47 2.22 -12.80 10.36
C GLN A 47 1.46 -11.99 9.32
N ALA A 48 0.20 -11.66 9.64
CA ALA A 48 -0.55 -10.68 8.86
C ALA A 48 0.01 -9.28 9.16
N ILE A 49 0.51 -8.60 8.12
CA ILE A 49 1.09 -7.26 8.23
C ILE A 49 0.03 -6.23 7.85
N PRO A 50 -0.27 -5.26 8.73
CA PRO A 50 -1.19 -4.18 8.38
C PRO A 50 -0.62 -3.33 7.26
N THR A 51 -1.47 -2.98 6.29
CA THR A 51 -1.12 -2.10 5.17
C THR A 51 -1.57 -0.65 5.40
N GLY A 52 -2.40 -0.42 6.43
CA GLY A 52 -3.03 0.87 6.70
C GLY A 52 -4.19 1.23 5.75
N LEU A 53 -4.52 0.36 4.78
CA LEU A 53 -5.68 0.48 3.89
C LEU A 53 -6.85 -0.35 4.45
N PHE A 54 -8.08 0.15 4.35
CA PHE A 54 -9.30 -0.47 4.91
C PHE A 54 -10.45 -0.53 3.90
#